data_AF-A0A0N4V1W7-F1
#
_entry.id   AF-A0A0N4V1W7-F1
#
_cell.length_a   1.000
_cell.length_b   1.000
_cell.length_c   1.000
_cell.angle_alpha   90.00
_cell.angle_beta   90.00
_cell.angle_gamma   90.00
#
_symmetry.space_group_name_H-M   'P 1'
#
loop_
_entity.id
_entity.type
_entity.pdbx_description
1 polymer ?
#
loop_
_entity_poly.entity_id
_entity_poly.type
_entity_poly.pdbx_seq_one_letter_code
_entity_poly.pdbx_strand_id
1 'polypeptide(L)'
;MEGMVLTAMKISQSYTPIRFFQSPDQEFYECCKERGLPPSCLDKCSYSSYSGKALRDMFLRTDTCPVRAANDLHLCATRGRDHRMCCYKNGVTSTIAGDKCLLFCQKPPENQTELDLSYLPCYDQFEVMRQCFWSDAVKVYKKNFDSMSRAMYRKTLQRYTDF
;
A
#
# COMPACT_ATOMS: atom_id res chain seq x y z
N MET A 1 12.13 43.37 -33.97
CA MET A 1 12.30 41.91 -34.03
C MET A 1 13.37 41.59 -32.99
N GLU A 2 13.01 41.53 -31.70
CA GLU A 2 12.55 40.29 -31.01
C GLU A 2 13.59 39.17 -31.13
N GLY A 3 14.11 38.56 -30.06
CA GLY A 3 13.76 38.62 -28.65
C GLY A 3 14.75 37.78 -27.82
N MET A 4 14.69 37.97 -26.51
CA MET A 4 15.38 37.19 -25.48
C MET A 4 15.00 35.71 -25.55
N VAL A 5 15.97 34.81 -25.36
CA VAL A 5 15.68 33.52 -24.70
C VAL A 5 16.76 33.27 -23.65
N LEU A 6 16.29 33.20 -22.41
CA LEU A 6 17.06 33.06 -21.19
C LEU A 6 17.74 31.69 -21.06
N THR A 7 18.95 31.72 -20.53
CA THR A 7 19.74 30.59 -20.04
C THR A 7 19.02 29.89 -18.88
N ALA A 8 18.80 28.57 -18.97
CA ALA A 8 18.33 27.77 -17.85
C ALA A 8 19.51 27.09 -17.12
N MET A 9 19.59 27.32 -15.81
CA MET A 9 20.60 26.78 -14.90
C MET A 9 20.33 25.29 -14.56
N LYS A 10 21.43 24.61 -14.20
CA LYS A 10 21.55 23.24 -13.66
C LYS A 10 20.60 22.93 -12.49
N ILE A 11 20.12 21.68 -12.39
CA ILE A 11 19.87 21.03 -11.09
C ILE A 11 20.34 19.57 -11.14
N SER A 12 21.46 19.30 -10.48
CA SER A 12 21.94 17.98 -10.09
C SER A 12 21.78 17.84 -8.57
N GLN A 13 20.70 17.22 -8.11
CA GLN A 13 20.59 16.50 -6.81
C GLN A 13 19.16 15.99 -6.59
N SER A 14 19.03 14.66 -6.49
CA SER A 14 18.02 13.92 -5.70
C SER A 14 16.63 14.56 -5.53
N TYR A 15 15.77 14.47 -6.55
CA TYR A 15 14.32 14.60 -6.37
C TYR A 15 13.73 13.21 -6.13
N THR A 16 13.72 12.72 -4.90
CA THR A 16 12.68 11.76 -4.51
C THR A 16 11.36 12.54 -4.53
N PRO A 17 10.40 12.20 -5.40
CA PRO A 17 9.16 12.96 -5.50
C PRO A 17 8.43 12.86 -4.16
N ILE A 18 7.57 13.84 -3.93
CA ILE A 18 6.80 14.14 -2.74
C ILE A 18 5.92 12.94 -2.32
N ARG A 19 6.51 11.86 -1.79
CA ARG A 19 5.79 10.73 -1.20
C ARG A 19 5.27 11.04 0.22
N PHE A 20 5.58 12.23 0.74
CA PHE A 20 5.27 12.63 2.12
C PHE A 20 3.80 13.04 2.36
N PHE A 21 3.04 13.37 1.32
CA PHE A 21 1.63 13.78 1.44
C PHE A 21 0.64 12.77 0.86
N GLN A 22 1.13 11.61 0.41
CA GLN A 22 0.25 10.59 -0.15
C GLN A 22 -0.56 9.97 0.98
N SER A 23 -1.89 9.98 0.83
CA SER A 23 -2.74 9.16 1.69
C SER A 23 -2.38 7.69 1.51
N PRO A 24 -2.71 6.80 2.48
CA PRO A 24 -2.47 5.37 2.30
C PRO A 24 -3.09 4.78 1.03
N ASP A 25 -4.27 5.25 0.62
CA ASP A 25 -4.90 4.83 -0.64
C ASP A 25 -4.13 5.35 -1.86
N GLN A 26 -3.60 6.58 -1.80
CA GLN A 26 -2.76 7.10 -2.89
C GLN A 26 -1.46 6.31 -3.01
N GLU A 27 -0.79 5.98 -1.90
CA GLU A 27 0.43 5.15 -1.91
C GLU A 27 0.14 3.74 -2.48
N PHE A 28 -1.00 3.14 -2.10
CA PHE A 28 -1.44 1.86 -2.65
C PHE A 28 -1.68 1.97 -4.17
N TYR A 29 -2.46 2.95 -4.61
CA TYR A 29 -2.76 3.17 -6.02
C TYR A 29 -1.50 3.43 -6.87
N GLU A 30 -0.58 4.25 -6.38
CA GLU A 30 0.70 4.49 -7.05
C GLU A 30 1.55 3.21 -7.14
N CYS A 31 1.61 2.41 -6.08
CA CYS A 31 2.30 1.11 -6.13
C CYS A 31 1.71 0.20 -7.21
N CYS A 32 0.39 0.12 -7.35
CA CYS A 32 -0.24 -0.66 -8.41
C CYS A 32 0.16 -0.20 -9.83
N LYS A 33 0.23 1.13 -10.05
CA LYS A 33 0.69 1.69 -11.31
C LYS A 33 2.16 1.39 -11.58
N GLU A 34 3.01 1.55 -10.56
CA GLU A 34 4.45 1.23 -10.64
C GLU A 34 4.70 -0.25 -10.98
N ARG A 35 3.78 -1.14 -10.60
CA ARG A 35 3.80 -2.57 -10.96
C ARG A 35 3.20 -2.88 -12.33
N GLY A 36 2.68 -1.89 -13.05
CA GLY A 36 2.10 -2.08 -14.37
C GLY A 36 0.81 -2.90 -14.36
N LEU A 37 0.02 -2.83 -13.28
CA LEU A 37 -1.27 -3.52 -13.23
C LEU A 37 -2.24 -2.94 -14.29
N PRO A 38 -3.05 -3.79 -14.96
CA PRO A 38 -3.98 -3.32 -15.97
C PRO A 38 -5.09 -2.46 -15.34
N PRO A 39 -5.77 -1.60 -16.12
CA PRO A 39 -6.85 -0.75 -15.61
C PRO A 39 -7.95 -1.51 -14.87
N SER A 40 -8.25 -2.74 -15.28
CA SER A 40 -9.24 -3.62 -14.63
C SER A 40 -8.88 -4.06 -13.21
N CYS A 41 -7.62 -3.84 -12.78
CA CYS A 41 -7.16 -4.10 -11.42
C CYS A 41 -6.98 -2.82 -10.59
N LEU A 42 -6.89 -1.65 -11.23
CA LEU A 42 -6.65 -0.37 -10.55
C LEU A 42 -7.86 0.08 -9.72
N ASP A 43 -9.06 -0.36 -10.08
CA ASP A 43 -10.28 -0.24 -9.30
C ASP A 43 -10.17 -0.93 -7.92
N LYS A 44 -9.28 -1.91 -7.75
CA LYS A 44 -9.01 -2.64 -6.50
C LYS A 44 -7.85 -2.07 -5.70
N CYS A 45 -7.22 -0.98 -6.16
CA CYS A 45 -6.03 -0.40 -5.53
C CYS A 45 -6.34 0.68 -4.49
N SER A 46 -7.30 0.39 -3.61
CA SER A 46 -7.55 1.15 -2.39
C SER A 46 -7.90 0.19 -1.26
N TYR A 47 -7.73 0.61 -0.01
CA TYR A 47 -8.14 -0.19 1.12
C TYR A 47 -9.66 -0.35 1.22
N SER A 48 -10.48 0.43 0.50
CA SER A 48 -11.93 0.26 0.48
C SER A 48 -12.41 -0.73 -0.58
N SER A 49 -11.73 -0.83 -1.73
CA SER A 49 -12.12 -1.72 -2.83
C SER A 49 -11.38 -3.07 -2.82
N TYR A 50 -10.20 -3.13 -2.21
CA TYR A 50 -9.42 -4.36 -2.02
C TYR A 50 -10.09 -5.28 -1.00
N SER A 51 -11.17 -5.98 -1.37
CA SER A 51 -12.03 -6.76 -0.46
C SER A 51 -11.88 -8.26 -0.63
N GLY A 52 -12.36 -9.03 0.36
CA GLY A 52 -12.40 -10.49 0.26
C GLY A 52 -13.27 -10.98 -0.90
N LYS A 53 -14.35 -10.25 -1.22
CA LYS A 53 -15.17 -10.52 -2.39
C LYS A 53 -14.38 -10.33 -3.69
N ALA A 54 -13.68 -9.20 -3.84
CA ALA A 54 -12.90 -8.93 -5.05
C ALA A 54 -11.82 -10.00 -5.29
N LEU A 55 -11.13 -10.44 -4.24
CA LEU A 55 -10.15 -11.52 -4.34
C LEU A 55 -10.76 -12.88 -4.67
N ARG A 56 -11.92 -13.20 -4.09
CA ARG A 56 -12.68 -14.41 -4.46
C ARG A 56 -13.09 -14.39 -5.92
N ASP A 57 -13.58 -13.26 -6.43
CA ASP A 57 -13.99 -13.14 -7.84
C ASP A 57 -12.79 -13.29 -8.79
N MET A 58 -11.63 -12.71 -8.43
CA MET A 58 -10.37 -12.92 -9.16
C MET A 58 -9.95 -14.38 -9.17
N PHE A 59 -10.01 -15.05 -8.01
CA PHE A 59 -9.64 -16.46 -7.86
C PHE A 59 -10.56 -17.39 -8.66
N LEU A 60 -11.87 -17.14 -8.62
CA LEU A 60 -12.90 -17.87 -9.38
C LEU A 60 -12.93 -17.48 -10.86
N ARG A 61 -12.07 -16.55 -11.31
CA ARG A 61 -11.98 -16.05 -12.68
C ARG A 61 -13.28 -15.42 -13.20
N THR A 62 -14.08 -14.87 -12.28
CA THR A 62 -15.29 -14.10 -12.58
C THR A 62 -15.03 -12.59 -12.60
N ASP A 63 -13.85 -12.15 -12.12
CA ASP A 63 -13.38 -10.77 -12.22
C ASP A 63 -12.56 -10.52 -13.50
N THR A 64 -12.60 -9.28 -14.00
CA THR A 64 -11.82 -8.85 -15.17
C THR A 64 -10.34 -8.58 -14.84
N CYS A 65 -10.01 -8.42 -13.56
CA CYS A 65 -8.65 -8.44 -13.06
C CYS A 65 -8.19 -9.91 -12.89
N PRO A 66 -7.12 -10.35 -13.59
CA PRO A 66 -6.69 -11.74 -13.54
C PRO A 66 -6.05 -12.09 -12.19
N VAL A 67 -6.22 -13.34 -11.73
CA VAL A 67 -5.68 -13.84 -10.44
C VAL A 67 -4.18 -13.59 -10.25
N ARG A 68 -3.38 -13.57 -11.33
CA ARG A 68 -1.93 -13.27 -11.27
C ARG A 68 -1.60 -11.89 -10.69
N ALA A 69 -2.52 -10.92 -10.83
CA ALA A 69 -2.37 -9.58 -10.27
C ALA A 69 -2.57 -9.55 -8.74
N ALA A 70 -3.15 -10.61 -8.14
CA ALA A 70 -3.41 -10.67 -6.70
C ALA A 70 -2.14 -10.49 -5.88
N ASN A 71 -1.01 -11.04 -6.33
CA ASN A 71 0.27 -10.92 -5.64
C ASN A 71 0.76 -9.47 -5.56
N ASP A 72 0.67 -8.73 -6.67
CA ASP A 72 1.05 -7.32 -6.71
C ASP A 72 0.09 -6.44 -5.91
N LEU A 73 -1.22 -6.65 -6.04
CA LEU A 73 -2.23 -5.99 -5.22
C LEU A 73 -1.95 -6.19 -3.74
N HIS A 74 -1.66 -7.43 -3.34
CA HIS A 74 -1.39 -7.80 -1.96
C HIS A 74 -0.08 -7.19 -1.45
N LEU A 75 0.98 -7.21 -2.25
CA LEU A 75 2.25 -6.58 -1.93
C LEU A 75 2.11 -5.06 -1.76
N CYS A 76 1.32 -4.40 -2.60
CA CYS A 76 1.03 -2.98 -2.46
C CYS A 76 0.18 -2.66 -1.22
N ALA A 77 -0.88 -3.44 -0.95
CA ALA A 77 -1.72 -3.26 0.23
C ALA A 77 -0.95 -3.45 1.55
N THR A 78 -0.08 -4.46 1.60
CA THR A 78 0.76 -4.77 2.77
C THR A 78 2.01 -3.91 2.85
N ARG A 79 2.32 -3.12 1.81
CA ARG A 79 3.55 -2.31 1.71
C ARG A 79 4.82 -3.14 1.91
N GLY A 80 4.76 -4.45 1.63
CA GLY A 80 5.87 -5.38 1.88
C GLY A 80 6.21 -5.60 3.36
N ARG A 81 5.26 -5.42 4.28
CA ARG A 81 5.47 -5.56 5.73
C ARG A 81 4.75 -6.78 6.30
N ASP A 82 5.28 -7.27 7.41
CA ASP A 82 4.71 -8.38 8.16
C ASP A 82 3.66 -7.88 9.18
N HIS A 83 2.44 -8.37 9.04
CA HIS A 83 1.27 -8.06 9.84
C HIS A 83 0.76 -9.24 10.68
N ARG A 84 1.48 -10.38 10.72
CA ARG A 84 1.02 -11.60 11.41
C ARG A 84 0.59 -11.35 12.85
N MET A 85 1.33 -10.53 13.59
CA MET A 85 0.99 -10.18 14.98
C MET A 85 -0.36 -9.45 15.08
N CYS A 86 -0.66 -8.53 14.15
CA CYS A 86 -1.96 -7.87 14.12
C CYS A 86 -3.06 -8.85 13.74
N CYS A 87 -2.85 -9.64 12.68
CA CYS A 87 -3.83 -10.61 12.20
C CYS A 87 -4.19 -11.67 13.25
N TYR A 88 -3.17 -12.24 13.92
CA TYR A 88 -3.37 -13.21 14.99
C TYR A 88 -4.21 -12.62 16.13
N LYS A 89 -3.87 -11.42 16.61
CA LYS A 89 -4.61 -10.75 17.68
C LYS A 89 -6.06 -10.40 17.32
N ASN A 90 -6.35 -10.22 16.04
CA ASN A 90 -7.69 -9.86 15.56
C ASN A 90 -8.48 -11.09 15.05
N GLY A 91 -8.02 -12.32 15.30
CA GLY A 91 -8.81 -13.52 15.03
C GLY A 91 -8.78 -13.98 13.56
N VAL A 92 -7.77 -13.61 12.79
CA VAL A 92 -7.61 -14.10 11.40
C VAL A 92 -7.47 -15.63 11.33
N THR A 93 -7.00 -16.26 12.41
CA THR A 93 -6.88 -17.72 12.52
C THR A 93 -8.17 -18.41 12.95
N SER A 94 -9.23 -17.65 13.25
CA SER A 94 -10.56 -18.17 13.63
C SER A 94 -11.36 -18.64 12.42
N THR A 95 -10.75 -19.47 11.59
CA THR A 95 -11.37 -20.14 10.43
C THR A 95 -11.02 -21.63 10.47
N ILE A 96 -11.70 -22.44 9.66
CA ILE A 96 -11.33 -23.85 9.48
C ILE A 96 -9.92 -24.05 8.87
N ALA A 97 -9.35 -23.02 8.23
CA ALA A 97 -7.98 -23.05 7.71
C ALA A 97 -6.93 -22.68 8.77
N GLY A 98 -7.36 -22.17 9.95
CA GLY A 98 -6.47 -21.91 11.08
C GLY A 98 -5.31 -20.97 10.75
N ASP A 99 -4.12 -21.36 11.20
CA ASP A 99 -2.89 -20.58 11.01
C ASP A 99 -2.47 -20.41 9.55
N LYS A 100 -3.01 -21.20 8.62
CA LYS A 100 -2.76 -21.00 7.17
C LYS A 100 -3.14 -19.59 6.73
N CYS A 101 -4.13 -18.96 7.37
CA CYS A 101 -4.57 -17.61 7.01
C CYS A 101 -3.53 -16.53 7.35
N LEU A 102 -2.55 -16.82 8.22
CA LEU A 102 -1.43 -15.91 8.50
C LEU A 102 -0.49 -15.75 7.30
N LEU A 103 -0.56 -16.64 6.31
CA LEU A 103 0.14 -16.52 5.03
C LEU A 103 -0.26 -15.25 4.25
N PHE A 104 -1.49 -14.75 4.43
CA PHE A 104 -1.92 -13.46 3.85
C PHE A 104 -1.46 -12.25 4.67
N CYS A 105 -0.86 -12.47 5.83
CA CYS A 105 -0.41 -11.38 6.70
C CYS A 105 1.10 -11.27 6.79
N GLN A 106 1.84 -12.31 6.41
CA GLN A 106 3.29 -12.26 6.36
C GLN A 106 3.77 -11.31 5.27
N LYS A 107 5.03 -10.90 5.38
CA LYS A 107 5.72 -10.20 4.29
C LYS A 107 5.67 -11.09 3.03
N PRO A 108 5.15 -10.60 1.89
CA PRO A 108 5.15 -11.38 0.66
C PRO A 108 6.58 -11.79 0.26
N PRO A 109 6.83 -13.06 -0.07
CA PRO A 109 8.10 -13.48 -0.61
C PRO A 109 8.37 -12.80 -1.97
N GLU A 110 9.64 -12.74 -2.39
CA GLU A 110 9.99 -12.22 -3.73
C GLU A 110 9.40 -13.09 -4.85
N ASN A 111 9.16 -14.38 -4.56
CA ASN A 111 8.54 -15.34 -5.48
C ASN A 111 7.03 -15.46 -5.21
N GLN A 112 6.28 -15.87 -6.23
CA GLN A 112 4.83 -16.08 -6.12
C GLN A 112 4.53 -17.30 -5.24
N THR A 113 3.61 -17.15 -4.28
CA THR A 113 3.06 -18.28 -3.54
C THR A 113 1.87 -18.83 -4.31
N GLU A 114 1.91 -20.10 -4.70
CA GLU A 114 0.76 -20.78 -5.29
C GLU A 114 -0.24 -21.14 -4.18
N LEU A 115 -1.43 -20.55 -4.24
CA LEU A 115 -2.50 -20.78 -3.27
C LEU A 115 -3.50 -21.77 -3.86
N ASP A 116 -3.80 -22.82 -3.11
CA ASP A 116 -4.84 -23.80 -3.45
C ASP A 116 -6.20 -23.42 -2.83
N LEU A 117 -7.22 -24.26 -3.06
CA LEU A 117 -8.57 -24.07 -2.53
C LEU A 117 -8.65 -24.12 -1.00
N SER A 118 -7.66 -24.67 -0.30
CA SER A 118 -7.65 -24.75 1.16
C SER A 118 -7.53 -23.39 1.85
N TYR A 119 -7.20 -22.33 1.09
CA TYR A 119 -7.14 -20.96 1.55
C TYR A 119 -8.45 -20.17 1.38
N LEU A 120 -9.46 -20.73 0.70
CA LEU A 120 -10.75 -20.06 0.53
C LEU A 120 -11.39 -19.58 1.86
N PRO A 121 -11.36 -20.36 2.96
CA PRO A 121 -11.91 -19.92 4.25
C PRO A 121 -11.24 -18.67 4.81
N CYS A 122 -10.00 -18.38 4.41
CA CYS A 122 -9.28 -17.19 4.86
C CYS A 122 -9.90 -15.90 4.29
N TYR A 123 -10.61 -15.97 3.16
CA TYR A 123 -11.27 -14.80 2.60
C TYR A 123 -12.45 -14.29 3.44
N ASP A 124 -12.99 -15.10 4.36
CA ASP A 124 -14.02 -14.68 5.30
C ASP A 124 -13.47 -13.73 6.38
N GLN A 125 -12.17 -13.84 6.67
CA GLN A 125 -11.45 -12.93 7.58
C GLN A 125 -10.69 -11.83 6.84
N PHE A 126 -10.89 -11.69 5.52
CA PHE A 126 -10.08 -10.78 4.72
C PHE A 126 -10.22 -9.32 5.12
N GLU A 127 -11.42 -8.89 5.51
CA GLU A 127 -11.65 -7.52 5.95
C GLU A 127 -10.87 -7.19 7.24
N VAL A 128 -10.69 -8.20 8.11
CA VAL A 128 -9.84 -8.09 9.31
C VAL A 128 -8.37 -7.96 8.92
N MET A 129 -7.90 -8.79 7.97
CA MET A 129 -6.53 -8.69 7.45
C MET A 129 -6.26 -7.31 6.85
N ARG A 130 -7.16 -6.84 5.98
CA ARG A 130 -7.10 -5.52 5.34
C ARG A 130 -7.07 -4.38 6.35
N GLN A 131 -7.86 -4.47 7.41
CA GLN A 131 -7.84 -3.48 8.49
C GLN A 131 -6.48 -3.40 9.18
N CYS A 132 -5.77 -4.53 9.35
CA CYS A 132 -4.40 -4.52 9.86
C CYS A 132 -3.44 -3.78 8.93
N PHE A 133 -3.55 -3.99 7.62
CA PHE A 133 -2.72 -3.33 6.61
C PHE A 133 -2.97 -1.81 6.59
N TRP A 134 -4.24 -1.40 6.56
CA TRP A 134 -4.65 0.00 6.63
C TRP A 134 -4.16 0.69 7.90
N SER A 135 -4.33 0.01 9.05
CA SER A 135 -3.96 0.58 10.34
C SER A 135 -2.45 0.82 10.45
N ASP A 136 -1.63 -0.06 9.88
CA ASP A 136 -0.18 0.19 9.77
C ASP A 136 0.12 1.38 8.87
N ALA A 137 -0.51 1.44 7.69
CA ALA A 137 -0.28 2.52 6.73
C ALA A 137 -0.67 3.90 7.29
N VAL A 138 -1.80 4.01 7.99
CA VAL A 138 -2.23 5.24 8.67
C VAL A 138 -1.27 5.65 9.77
N LYS A 139 -0.73 4.71 10.56
CA LYS A 139 0.26 5.01 11.61
C LYS A 139 1.52 5.62 11.01
N VAL A 140 2.02 5.05 9.91
CA VAL A 140 3.19 5.59 9.19
C VAL A 140 2.89 6.97 8.62
N TYR A 141 1.74 7.13 7.96
CA TYR A 141 1.31 8.42 7.41
C TYR A 141 1.26 9.52 8.48
N LYS A 142 0.59 9.28 9.60
CA LYS A 142 0.50 10.24 10.72
C LYS A 142 1.87 10.60 11.28
N LYS A 143 2.73 9.60 11.52
CA LYS A 143 4.09 9.81 12.02
C LYS A 143 4.90 10.70 11.08
N ASN A 144 4.81 10.45 9.76
CA ASN A 144 5.51 11.23 8.75
C ASN A 144 5.00 12.68 8.73
N PHE A 145 3.67 12.85 8.73
CA PHE A 145 3.02 14.16 8.79
C PHE A 145 3.45 14.97 10.02
N ASP A 146 3.44 14.37 11.21
CA ASP A 146 3.84 15.02 12.46
C ASP A 146 5.34 15.40 12.44
N SER A 147 6.20 14.48 11.99
CA SER A 147 7.64 14.72 11.91
C SER A 147 7.98 15.89 10.98
N MET A 148 7.28 15.97 9.84
CA MET A 148 7.43 17.05 8.86
C MET A 148 6.93 18.37 9.42
N SER A 149 5.74 18.38 10.02
CA SER A 149 5.16 19.57 10.63
C SER A 149 6.08 20.18 11.69
N ARG A 150 6.70 19.32 12.53
CA ARG A 150 7.72 19.73 13.51
C ARG A 150 9.01 20.25 12.86
N ALA A 151 9.44 19.67 11.74
CA ALA A 151 10.62 20.14 11.01
C ALA A 151 10.37 21.51 10.36
N MET A 152 9.19 21.69 9.76
CA MET A 152 8.77 22.96 9.16
C MET A 152 8.68 24.07 10.21
N TYR A 153 8.04 23.78 11.35
CA TYR A 153 7.95 24.72 12.47
C TYR A 153 9.34 25.14 12.99
N ARG A 154 10.26 24.18 13.19
CA ARG A 154 11.64 24.48 13.60
C ARG A 154 12.39 25.36 12.61
N LYS A 155 12.27 25.12 11.29
CA LYS A 155 12.87 25.97 10.26
C LYS A 155 12.29 27.39 10.24
N THR A 156 11.00 27.54 10.55
CA THR A 156 10.36 28.85 10.65
C THR A 156 10.84 29.60 11.89
N LEU A 157 10.93 28.94 13.04
CA LEU A 157 11.50 29.53 14.25
C LEU A 157 12.96 29.95 14.07
N GLN A 158 13.79 29.10 13.46
CA GLN A 158 15.19 29.42 13.20
C GLN A 158 15.34 30.68 12.33
N ARG A 159 14.50 30.82 11.29
CA ARG A 159 14.45 32.06 10.49
C ARG A 159 14.03 33.31 11.27
N TYR A 160 13.29 33.15 12.37
CA TYR A 160 12.88 34.28 13.21
C TYR A 160 13.97 34.69 14.20
N THR A 161 14.81 33.73 14.63
CA THR A 161 15.94 33.99 15.54
C THR A 161 17.21 34.48 14.84
N ASP A 162 17.27 34.38 13.51
CA ASP A 162 18.40 34.84 12.69
C ASP A 162 18.30 36.34 12.28
N PHE A 163 17.34 37.09 12.86
CA PHE A 163 17.20 38.55 12.78
C PHE A 163 17.44 39.19 14.16
#